data_AF-A0A8C6THV3-F1
#
_entry.id   AF-A0A8C6THV3-F1
#
_cell.length_a   1.000
_cell.length_b   1.000
_cell.length_c   1.000
_cell.angle_alpha   90.00
_cell.angle_beta   90.00
_cell.angle_gamma   90.00
#
_symmetry.space_group_name_H-M   'P 1'
#
loop_
_entity.id
_entity.type
_entity.pdbx_description
1 polymer ?
#
loop_
_entity_poly.entity_id
_entity_poly.type
_entity_poly.pdbx_seq_one_letter_code
_entity_poly.pdbx_strand_id
1 'polypeptide(L)'
;MYIKFVDILIPIIFYEDKNFQGRSYECSNDCTDLHSYFSRCNSIRVESGCFMIYERPNFMGHQYFMRRGEYPDYQRWMGFSSCIRSCRMIPVYRGSYRLRIYEKPDFSGHMMEFMDDCPCVSDRFHHRHVYSSNVMNGFWIFYEYPNYRGRQYFLRPGEYRRYRDWCATCAIVGSFRRVTEF
;
A
#
# COMPACT_ATOMS: atom_id res chain seq x y z
N MET A 1 -20.32 25.86 -23.77
CA MET A 1 -18.99 26.26 -23.29
C MET A 1 -18.25 24.97 -22.97
N TYR A 2 -17.41 24.52 -23.92
CA TYR A 2 -16.68 23.25 -23.83
C TYR A 2 -15.56 23.39 -22.80
N ILE A 3 -15.75 22.81 -21.62
CA ILE A 3 -14.64 22.52 -20.73
C ILE A 3 -14.38 21.02 -20.82
N LYS A 4 -13.61 20.65 -21.85
CA LYS A 4 -12.83 19.40 -21.81
C LYS A 4 -11.66 19.63 -20.84
N PHE A 5 -11.90 19.51 -19.53
CA PHE A 5 -10.82 19.04 -18.66
C PHE A 5 -10.75 17.54 -18.89
N VAL A 6 -9.95 17.16 -19.89
CA VAL A 6 -9.32 15.85 -19.87
C VAL A 6 -8.37 15.95 -18.68
N ASP A 7 -8.82 15.52 -17.50
CA ASP A 7 -7.90 15.15 -16.44
C ASP A 7 -7.10 13.98 -17.02
N ILE A 8 -5.96 14.30 -17.63
CA ILE A 8 -4.93 13.33 -17.97
C ILE A 8 -4.44 12.81 -16.61
N LEU A 9 -5.15 11.84 -16.05
CA LEU A 9 -4.70 11.06 -14.90
C LEU A 9 -3.47 10.29 -15.36
N ILE A 10 -2.29 10.90 -15.27
CA ILE A 10 -1.07 10.26 -15.75
C ILE A 10 -0.81 9.05 -14.83
N PRO A 11 -0.90 7.82 -15.35
CA PRO A 11 -1.13 6.63 -14.53
C PRO A 11 0.14 5.88 -14.08
N ILE A 12 -0.07 4.73 -13.44
CA ILE A 12 0.96 3.72 -13.27
C ILE A 12 1.16 2.95 -14.60
N ILE A 13 2.43 2.79 -14.99
CA ILE A 13 2.84 2.05 -16.18
C ILE A 13 3.68 0.87 -15.73
N PHE A 14 3.24 -0.33 -16.11
CA PHE A 14 3.94 -1.59 -15.85
C PHE A 14 4.73 -2.00 -17.08
N TYR A 15 5.97 -2.46 -16.89
CA TYR A 15 6.84 -2.95 -17.95
C TYR A 15 7.26 -4.39 -17.68
N GLU A 16 7.23 -5.25 -18.71
CA GLU A 16 7.61 -6.66 -18.58
C GLU A 16 9.09 -6.85 -18.26
N ASP A 17 9.96 -5.95 -18.70
CA ASP A 17 11.41 -6.03 -18.49
C ASP A 17 11.92 -4.91 -17.57
N LYS A 18 13.20 -5.00 -17.17
CA LYS A 18 13.84 -3.98 -16.33
C LYS A 18 14.10 -2.68 -17.11
N ASN A 19 14.33 -1.58 -16.40
CA ASN A 19 14.68 -0.28 -16.98
C ASN A 19 13.67 0.23 -18.03
N PHE A 20 12.38 -0.03 -17.79
CA PHE A 20 11.25 0.47 -18.57
C PHE A 20 11.26 -0.04 -20.03
N GLN A 21 11.65 -1.30 -20.21
CA GLN A 21 11.75 -1.96 -21.51
C GLN A 21 10.67 -3.04 -21.69
N GLY A 22 10.56 -3.54 -22.92
CA GLY A 22 9.63 -4.60 -23.28
C GLY A 22 8.19 -4.11 -23.43
N ARG A 23 7.23 -5.04 -23.37
CA ARG A 23 5.80 -4.71 -23.43
C ARG A 23 5.41 -3.90 -22.19
N SER A 24 4.64 -2.84 -22.41
CA SER A 24 4.09 -2.03 -21.32
C SER A 24 2.56 -2.08 -21.26
N TYR A 25 2.03 -1.84 -20.07
CA TYR A 25 0.60 -1.63 -19.86
C TYR A 25 0.37 -0.43 -18.95
N GLU A 26 -0.55 0.42 -19.35
CA GLU A 26 -0.90 1.66 -18.69
C GLU A 26 -2.22 1.49 -17.93
N CYS A 27 -2.27 1.87 -16.65
CA CYS A 27 -3.46 1.67 -15.82
C CYS A 27 -3.78 2.87 -14.92
N SER A 28 -4.92 3.52 -15.15
CA SER A 28 -5.37 4.68 -14.36
C SER A 28 -6.43 4.34 -13.31
N ASN A 29 -6.75 3.07 -13.07
CA ASN A 29 -7.85 2.66 -12.19
C ASN A 29 -7.50 1.38 -11.42
N ASP A 30 -8.41 0.94 -10.57
CA ASP A 30 -8.35 -0.41 -9.99
C ASP A 30 -8.42 -1.46 -11.11
N CYS A 31 -7.55 -2.46 -11.03
CA CYS A 31 -7.54 -3.61 -11.93
C CYS A 31 -7.41 -4.90 -11.11
N THR A 32 -8.43 -5.76 -11.18
CA THR A 32 -8.49 -7.02 -10.41
C THR A 32 -7.64 -8.13 -11.00
N ASP A 33 -7.34 -8.07 -12.30
CA ASP A 33 -6.48 -9.04 -12.98
C ASP A 33 -5.69 -8.39 -14.11
N LEU A 34 -4.38 -8.31 -13.92
CA LEU A 34 -3.42 -7.77 -14.88
C LEU A 34 -2.82 -8.84 -15.81
N HIS A 35 -3.12 -10.12 -15.58
CA HIS A 35 -2.50 -11.23 -16.31
C HIS A 35 -2.76 -11.20 -17.82
N SER A 36 -3.93 -10.70 -18.24
CA SER A 36 -4.30 -10.55 -19.65
C SER A 36 -3.48 -9.47 -20.38
N TYR A 37 -2.90 -8.51 -19.65
CA TYR A 37 -2.15 -7.41 -20.24
C TYR A 37 -0.65 -7.68 -20.28
N PHE A 38 -0.11 -8.41 -19.30
CA PHE A 38 1.30 -8.82 -19.26
C PHE A 38 1.54 -10.09 -18.44
N SER A 39 2.59 -10.83 -18.80
CA SER A 39 2.95 -12.10 -18.17
C SER A 39 3.74 -11.92 -16.88
N ARG A 40 4.54 -10.85 -16.77
CA ARG A 40 5.42 -10.48 -15.66
C ARG A 40 5.59 -8.96 -15.58
N CYS A 41 6.09 -8.43 -14.46
CA CYS A 41 6.42 -7.02 -14.32
C CYS A 41 7.76 -6.85 -13.62
N ASN A 42 8.71 -6.21 -14.30
CA ASN A 42 10.08 -6.03 -13.80
C ASN A 42 10.45 -4.56 -13.59
N SER A 43 9.74 -3.60 -14.18
CA SER A 43 9.90 -2.19 -13.85
C SER A 43 8.57 -1.45 -13.92
N ILE A 44 8.46 -0.34 -13.18
CA ILE A 44 7.22 0.44 -13.03
C ILE A 44 7.55 1.92 -13.05
N ARG A 45 6.75 2.72 -13.75
CA ARG A 45 6.69 4.18 -13.56
C ARG A 45 5.36 4.56 -12.96
N VAL A 46 5.36 5.38 -11.92
CA VAL A 46 4.17 6.02 -11.40
C VAL A 46 4.28 7.50 -11.72
N GLU A 47 3.52 7.95 -12.70
CA GLU A 47 3.61 9.33 -13.18
C GLU A 47 2.89 10.30 -12.24
N SER A 48 1.73 9.89 -11.70
CA SER A 48 0.99 10.62 -10.68
C SER A 48 0.24 9.69 -9.73
N GLY A 49 -0.16 10.22 -8.58
CA GLY A 49 -0.95 9.48 -7.59
C GLY A 49 -0.17 8.45 -6.79
N CYS A 50 -0.95 7.63 -6.09
CA CYS A 50 -0.49 6.55 -5.24
C CYS A 50 -1.23 5.27 -5.62
N PHE A 51 -0.50 4.15 -5.69
CA PHE A 51 -1.05 2.86 -6.05
C PHE A 51 -0.65 1.79 -5.04
N MET A 52 -1.53 0.82 -4.84
CA MET A 52 -1.18 -0.44 -4.19
C MET A 52 -1.15 -1.54 -5.24
N ILE A 53 -0.03 -2.23 -5.40
CA ILE A 53 0.11 -3.33 -6.36
C ILE A 53 0.23 -4.67 -5.61
N TYR A 54 -0.26 -5.75 -6.22
CA TYR A 54 -0.43 -7.04 -5.56
C TYR A 54 0.09 -8.19 -6.42
N GLU A 55 0.66 -9.21 -5.77
CA GLU A 55 1.23 -10.37 -6.47
C GLU A 55 0.20 -11.32 -7.07
N ARG A 56 -1.04 -11.32 -6.56
CA ARG A 56 -2.12 -12.20 -7.03
C ARG A 56 -3.32 -11.37 -7.52
N PRO A 57 -4.18 -11.96 -8.36
CA PRO A 57 -5.44 -11.33 -8.73
C PRO A 57 -6.30 -10.99 -7.51
N ASN A 58 -7.29 -10.13 -7.71
CA ASN A 58 -8.28 -9.71 -6.71
C ASN A 58 -7.67 -9.10 -5.44
N PHE A 59 -6.56 -8.39 -5.57
CA PHE A 59 -5.91 -7.63 -4.48
C PHE A 59 -5.37 -8.51 -3.35
N MET A 60 -4.79 -9.66 -3.74
CA MET A 60 -4.32 -10.70 -2.82
C MET A 60 -2.81 -10.92 -2.92
N GLY A 61 -2.24 -11.56 -1.90
CA GLY A 61 -0.80 -11.86 -1.86
C GLY A 61 0.01 -10.73 -1.23
N HIS A 62 1.32 -10.69 -1.49
CA HIS A 62 2.12 -9.56 -1.04
C HIS A 62 1.66 -8.28 -1.73
N GLN A 63 1.71 -7.19 -0.97
CA GLN A 63 1.25 -5.87 -1.37
C GLN A 63 2.44 -4.93 -1.37
N TYR A 64 2.52 -4.05 -2.37
CA TYR A 64 3.57 -3.03 -2.46
C TYR A 64 2.96 -1.64 -2.69
N PHE A 65 3.30 -0.70 -1.82
CA PHE A 65 2.85 0.68 -1.93
C PHE A 65 3.76 1.47 -2.86
N MET A 66 3.17 2.01 -3.91
CA MET A 66 3.82 2.75 -4.98
C MET A 66 3.43 4.21 -4.90
N ARG A 67 4.43 5.09 -4.78
CA ARG A 67 4.27 6.54 -4.93
C ARG A 67 4.80 6.97 -6.29
N ARG A 68 4.46 8.19 -6.69
CA ARG A 68 5.08 8.85 -7.85
C ARG A 68 6.60 8.62 -7.87
N GLY A 69 7.11 8.18 -9.00
CA GLY A 69 8.52 7.90 -9.18
C GLY A 69 8.79 6.77 -10.17
N GLU A 70 10.07 6.53 -10.38
CA GLU A 70 10.59 5.53 -11.28
C GLU A 70 11.17 4.34 -10.51
N TYR A 71 10.76 3.14 -10.88
CA TYR A 71 11.20 1.90 -10.27
C TYR A 71 11.80 0.98 -11.34
N PRO A 72 13.11 1.07 -11.62
CA PRO A 72 13.76 0.39 -12.74
C PRO A 72 13.86 -1.14 -12.59
N ASP A 73 13.66 -1.66 -11.38
CA ASP A 73 13.68 -3.09 -11.08
C ASP A 73 12.76 -3.39 -9.87
N TYR A 74 12.32 -4.64 -9.72
CA TYR A 74 11.37 -5.01 -8.68
C TYR A 74 11.89 -4.89 -7.24
N GLN A 75 13.21 -4.84 -7.03
CA GLN A 75 13.78 -4.65 -5.71
C GLN A 75 13.54 -3.22 -5.22
N ARG A 76 13.34 -2.26 -6.13
CA ARG A 76 13.08 -0.85 -5.80
C ARG A 76 11.73 -0.60 -5.14
N TRP A 77 10.76 -1.50 -5.32
CA TRP A 77 9.51 -1.50 -4.55
C TRP A 77 9.45 -2.58 -3.47
N MET A 78 10.60 -3.15 -3.12
CA MET A 78 10.73 -4.25 -2.14
C MET A 78 10.01 -5.54 -2.58
N GLY A 79 9.88 -5.76 -3.90
CA GLY A 79 9.28 -6.95 -4.48
C GLY A 79 10.07 -8.22 -4.15
N PHE A 80 9.37 -9.27 -3.72
CA PHE A 80 9.97 -10.61 -3.60
C PHE A 80 10.10 -11.32 -4.96
N SER A 81 9.27 -10.92 -5.94
CA SER A 81 9.23 -11.49 -7.28
C SER A 81 8.79 -10.44 -8.32
N SER A 82 8.86 -10.79 -9.60
CA SER A 82 8.31 -10.01 -10.72
C SER A 82 6.82 -10.29 -10.97
N CYS A 83 6.13 -10.99 -10.07
CA CYS A 83 4.72 -11.32 -10.24
C CYS A 83 3.86 -10.17 -9.73
N ILE A 84 3.22 -9.42 -10.64
CA ILE A 84 2.20 -8.41 -10.31
C ILE A 84 0.94 -8.79 -11.10
N ARG A 85 -0.20 -8.85 -10.42
CA ARG A 85 -1.45 -9.41 -10.97
C ARG A 85 -2.68 -8.57 -10.66
N SER A 86 -2.62 -7.60 -9.75
CA SER A 86 -3.69 -6.62 -9.58
C SER A 86 -3.14 -5.33 -9.00
N CYS A 87 -3.88 -4.23 -9.16
CA CYS A 87 -3.52 -2.93 -8.61
C CYS A 87 -4.77 -2.15 -8.17
N ARG A 88 -4.60 -1.29 -7.16
CA ARG A 88 -5.59 -0.31 -6.74
C ARG A 88 -5.02 1.09 -6.82
N MET A 89 -5.79 2.02 -7.35
CA MET A 89 -5.53 3.43 -7.17
C MET A 89 -5.92 3.81 -5.74
N ILE A 90 -5.03 4.52 -5.03
CA ILE A 90 -5.34 5.07 -3.72
C ILE A 90 -5.86 6.49 -3.92
N PRO A 91 -7.11 6.80 -3.52
CA PRO A 91 -7.67 8.13 -3.66
C PRO A 91 -6.85 9.18 -2.92
N VAL A 92 -6.76 10.37 -3.51
CA VAL A 92 -6.13 11.52 -2.87
C VAL A 92 -6.90 11.88 -1.60
N TYR A 93 -6.17 12.00 -0.49
CA TYR A 93 -6.74 12.38 0.80
C TYR A 93 -5.98 13.59 1.38
N ARG A 94 -6.71 14.67 1.66
CA ARG A 94 -6.17 15.93 2.20
C ARG A 94 -6.70 16.28 3.59
N GLY A 95 -7.37 15.34 4.25
CA GLY A 95 -7.90 15.51 5.59
C GLY A 95 -6.87 15.20 6.68
N SER A 96 -7.33 15.17 7.93
CA SER A 96 -6.50 14.73 9.06
C SER A 96 -6.31 13.22 9.04
N TYR A 97 -5.17 12.73 9.51
CA TYR A 97 -4.92 11.30 9.64
C TYR A 97 -5.14 10.87 11.09
N ARG A 98 -5.82 9.74 11.28
CA ARG A 98 -6.08 9.23 12.63
C ARG A 98 -6.22 7.71 12.63
N LEU A 99 -5.34 7.07 13.36
CA LEU A 99 -5.21 5.62 13.50
C LEU A 99 -5.21 5.24 14.97
N ARG A 100 -5.93 4.19 15.35
CA ARG A 100 -5.81 3.54 16.66
C ARG A 100 -5.29 2.12 16.47
N ILE A 101 -4.32 1.73 17.29
CA ILE A 101 -3.83 0.35 17.36
C ILE A 101 -4.05 -0.20 18.76
N TYR A 102 -4.27 -1.51 18.83
CA TYR A 102 -4.67 -2.20 20.06
C TYR A 102 -3.83 -3.45 20.28
N GLU A 103 -3.52 -3.71 21.55
CA GLU A 103 -2.72 -4.85 22.01
C GLU A 103 -3.48 -6.17 21.87
N LYS A 104 -4.81 -6.16 21.87
CA LYS A 104 -5.63 -7.38 21.78
C LYS A 104 -6.63 -7.30 20.63
N PRO A 105 -7.21 -8.45 20.21
CA PRO A 105 -8.32 -8.48 19.25
C PRO A 105 -9.53 -7.67 19.72
N ASP A 106 -10.43 -7.36 18.79
CA ASP A 106 -11.73 -6.74 19.07
C ASP A 106 -11.64 -5.42 19.85
N PHE A 107 -10.61 -4.62 19.56
CA PHE A 107 -10.38 -3.28 20.12
C PHE A 107 -10.19 -3.26 21.65
N SER A 108 -9.63 -4.34 22.19
CA SER A 108 -9.38 -4.50 23.63
C SER A 108 -7.90 -4.37 24.00
N GLY A 109 -7.61 -4.32 25.30
CA GLY A 109 -6.25 -4.17 25.83
C GLY A 109 -5.71 -2.73 25.74
N HIS A 110 -4.39 -2.58 25.84
CA HIS A 110 -3.75 -1.27 25.69
C HIS A 110 -4.01 -0.70 24.29
N MET A 111 -4.35 0.59 24.23
CA MET A 111 -4.69 1.31 23.00
C MET A 111 -3.83 2.56 22.90
N MET A 112 -3.36 2.85 21.69
CA MET A 112 -2.71 4.11 21.38
C MET A 112 -3.20 4.68 20.06
N GLU A 113 -3.36 6.00 20.04
CA GLU A 113 -3.80 6.77 18.89
C GLU A 113 -2.63 7.52 18.24
N PHE A 114 -2.62 7.55 16.90
CA PHE A 114 -1.57 8.15 16.09
C PHE A 114 -2.17 9.03 15.00
N MET A 115 -1.51 10.18 14.78
CA MET A 115 -1.83 11.13 13.71
C MET A 115 -0.67 11.33 12.73
N ASP A 116 0.49 10.76 13.06
CA ASP A 116 1.74 10.87 12.30
C ASP A 116 2.34 9.49 12.02
N ASP A 117 3.34 9.48 11.16
CA ASP A 117 4.09 8.27 10.84
C ASP A 117 4.84 7.74 12.07
N CYS A 118 4.98 6.42 12.15
CA CYS A 118 5.68 5.75 13.24
C CYS A 118 6.77 4.84 12.65
N PRO A 119 8.06 5.25 12.67
CA PRO A 119 9.15 4.44 12.13
C PRO A 119 9.50 3.23 13.03
N CYS A 120 9.11 3.24 14.31
CA CYS A 120 9.33 2.14 15.22
C CYS A 120 8.17 2.02 16.22
N VAL A 121 7.28 1.04 16.01
CA VAL A 121 6.10 0.82 16.85
C VAL A 121 6.49 0.43 18.27
N SER A 122 7.52 -0.40 18.45
CA SER A 122 7.94 -0.83 19.80
C SER A 122 8.40 0.32 20.68
N ASP A 123 8.94 1.39 20.10
CA ASP A 123 9.45 2.54 20.86
C ASP A 123 8.30 3.42 21.38
N ARG A 124 7.17 3.43 20.67
CA ARG A 124 6.01 4.28 20.97
C ARG A 124 4.89 3.54 21.69
N PHE A 125 4.58 2.34 21.20
CA PHE A 125 3.49 1.50 21.70
C PHE A 125 3.95 0.49 22.75
N HIS A 126 5.27 0.32 22.94
CA HIS A 126 5.88 -0.65 23.88
C HIS A 126 5.50 -2.13 23.65
N HIS A 127 4.75 -2.42 22.59
CA HIS A 127 4.45 -3.76 22.11
C HIS A 127 4.86 -3.89 20.64
N ARG A 128 5.32 -5.08 20.24
CA ARG A 128 5.62 -5.40 18.83
C ARG A 128 4.43 -5.93 18.05
N HIS A 129 3.38 -6.33 18.77
CA HIS A 129 2.18 -6.93 18.19
C HIS A 129 1.02 -5.96 18.24
N VAL A 130 0.36 -5.79 17.11
CA VAL A 130 -0.90 -5.05 16.95
C VAL A 130 -1.94 -6.06 16.50
N TYR A 131 -2.92 -6.34 17.36
CA TYR A 131 -3.90 -7.38 17.10
C TYR A 131 -5.17 -6.84 16.47
N SER A 132 -5.58 -5.61 16.80
CA SER A 132 -6.70 -4.93 16.15
C SER A 132 -6.36 -3.45 15.91
N SER A 133 -7.08 -2.83 14.99
CA SER A 133 -6.81 -1.46 14.54
C SER A 133 -8.10 -0.78 14.09
N ASN A 134 -8.21 0.52 14.32
CA ASN A 134 -9.29 1.34 13.77
C ASN A 134 -8.69 2.53 13.02
N VAL A 135 -8.87 2.54 11.70
CA VAL A 135 -8.51 3.68 10.87
C VAL A 135 -9.70 4.61 10.83
N MET A 136 -9.63 5.67 11.65
CA MET A 136 -10.68 6.67 11.70
C MET A 136 -10.63 7.54 10.45
N ASN A 137 -9.43 8.02 10.10
CA ASN A 137 -9.23 8.95 8.99
C ASN A 137 -7.96 8.63 8.19
N GLY A 138 -8.04 8.91 6.88
CA GLY A 138 -6.95 8.76 5.93
C GLY A 138 -6.64 7.31 5.58
N PHE A 139 -5.55 7.15 4.83
CA PHE A 139 -5.06 5.85 4.38
C PHE A 139 -3.69 5.58 4.99
N TRP A 140 -3.44 4.34 5.40
CA TRP A 140 -2.23 3.97 6.12
C TRP A 140 -1.59 2.72 5.53
N ILE A 141 -0.26 2.64 5.62
CA ILE A 141 0.50 1.42 5.32
C ILE A 141 1.14 0.91 6.60
N PHE A 142 0.83 -0.32 6.97
CA PHE A 142 1.57 -1.05 7.99
C PHE A 142 2.74 -1.79 7.36
N TYR A 143 3.84 -1.88 8.10
CA TYR A 143 5.05 -2.59 7.72
C TYR A 143 5.42 -3.60 8.80
N GLU A 144 5.85 -4.77 8.37
CA GLU A 144 6.29 -5.86 9.26
C GLU A 144 7.49 -5.47 10.14
N TYR A 145 8.44 -4.70 9.59
CA TYR A 145 9.65 -4.28 10.30
C TYR A 145 9.70 -2.77 10.56
N PRO A 146 10.53 -2.31 11.52
CA PRO A 146 10.83 -0.89 11.69
C PRO A 146 11.39 -0.25 10.41
N ASN A 147 11.30 1.08 10.36
CA ASN A 147 11.80 1.92 9.27
C ASN A 147 11.20 1.59 7.90
N TYR A 148 9.91 1.25 7.88
CA TYR A 148 9.09 1.02 6.68
C TYR A 148 9.60 -0.11 5.80
N ARG A 149 9.96 -1.26 6.41
CA ARG A 149 10.55 -2.43 5.75
C ARG A 149 9.69 -3.68 5.93
N GLY A 150 9.98 -4.69 5.11
CA GLY A 150 9.30 -5.98 5.15
C GLY A 150 7.95 -5.93 4.42
N ARG A 151 7.06 -6.86 4.77
CA ARG A 151 5.72 -6.93 4.16
C ARG A 151 4.92 -5.67 4.46
N GLN A 152 4.13 -5.24 3.47
CA GLN A 152 3.32 -4.04 3.53
C GLN A 152 1.84 -4.40 3.52
N TYR A 153 1.03 -3.65 4.27
CA TYR A 153 -0.41 -3.86 4.37
C TYR A 153 -1.13 -2.53 4.21
N PHE A 154 -2.04 -2.45 3.24
CA PHE A 154 -2.85 -1.26 3.01
C PHE A 154 -4.10 -1.24 3.89
N LEU A 155 -4.23 -0.21 4.71
CA LEU A 155 -5.40 0.02 5.55
C LEU A 155 -6.18 1.24 5.06
N ARG A 156 -7.48 1.02 4.86
CA ARG A 156 -8.48 2.04 4.50
C ARG A 156 -9.24 2.44 5.76
N PRO A 157 -9.98 3.57 5.75
CA PRO A 157 -10.89 3.91 6.84
C PRO A 157 -11.81 2.73 7.17
N GLY A 158 -11.87 2.36 8.45
CA GLY A 158 -12.63 1.22 8.91
C GLY A 158 -12.04 0.49 10.12
N GLU A 159 -12.81 -0.49 10.57
CA GLU A 159 -12.55 -1.32 11.72
C GLU A 159 -11.89 -2.65 11.33
N TYR A 160 -10.76 -2.96 11.97
CA TYR A 160 -10.01 -4.20 11.77
C TYR A 160 -9.89 -4.94 13.11
N ARG A 161 -10.78 -5.90 13.35
CA ARG A 161 -10.90 -6.60 14.63
C ARG A 161 -9.76 -7.60 14.90
N ARG A 162 -9.06 -8.03 13.84
CA ARG A 162 -7.90 -8.93 13.92
C ARG A 162 -6.90 -8.65 12.79
N TYR A 163 -5.66 -9.07 12.97
CA TYR A 163 -4.59 -8.86 11.97
C TYR A 163 -4.86 -9.46 10.58
N ARG A 164 -5.72 -10.47 10.49
CA ARG A 164 -6.14 -11.06 9.21
C ARG A 164 -7.01 -10.11 8.39
N ASP A 165 -7.66 -9.13 9.02
CA ASP A 165 -8.57 -8.20 8.34
C ASP A 165 -7.80 -7.20 7.45
N TRP A 166 -6.50 -6.96 7.73
CA TRP A 166 -5.58 -6.24 6.83
C TRP A 166 -4.67 -7.19 6.03
N CYS A 167 -5.07 -8.45 5.89
CA CYS A 167 -4.38 -9.49 5.13
C CYS A 167 -2.97 -9.85 5.64
N ALA A 168 -2.65 -9.61 6.91
CA ALA A 168 -1.41 -10.07 7.51
C ALA A 168 -1.47 -11.54 7.94
N THR A 169 -0.31 -12.20 7.96
CA THR A 169 -0.16 -13.58 8.43
C THR A 169 0.12 -13.68 9.92
N CYS A 170 0.59 -12.60 10.54
CA CYS A 170 0.81 -12.47 11.98
C CYS A 170 0.48 -11.05 12.46
N ALA A 171 0.48 -10.84 13.78
CA ALA A 171 0.17 -9.56 14.39
C ALA A 171 1.36 -8.58 14.46
N ILE A 172 2.52 -8.92 13.89
CA ILE A 172 3.70 -8.06 13.97
C ILE A 172 3.48 -6.80 13.10
N VAL A 173 3.65 -5.63 13.72
CA VAL A 173 3.70 -4.34 13.03
C VAL A 173 4.88 -3.58 13.58
N GLY A 174 5.94 -3.44 12.77
CA GLY A 174 7.18 -2.78 13.16
C GLY A 174 7.18 -1.27 12.89
N SER A 175 6.47 -0.83 11.87
CA SER A 175 6.27 0.59 11.54
C SER A 175 4.99 0.82 10.75
N PHE A 176 4.54 2.07 10.68
CA PHE A 176 3.45 2.46 9.79
C PHE A 176 3.60 3.91 9.33
N ARG A 177 3.03 4.24 8.17
CA ARG A 177 3.01 5.60 7.65
C ARG A 177 1.69 5.96 7.01
N ARG A 178 1.41 7.25 6.97
CA ARG A 178 0.32 7.84 6.20
C ARG A 178 0.60 7.70 4.71
N VAL A 179 -0.44 7.46 3.92
CA VAL A 179 -0.34 7.55 2.46
C VAL A 179 -0.55 8.99 2.05
N THR A 180 0.54 9.70 1.77
CA THR A 180 0.55 11.07 1.22
C THR A 180 1.18 11.05 -0.18
N GLU A 181 0.75 11.96 -1.04
CA GLU A 181 1.32 12.13 -2.40
C GLU A 181 2.69 12.85 -2.39
N PHE A 182 3.10 13.38 -1.23
CA PHE A 182 4.30 14.21 -1.03
C PHE A 182 5.07 13.74 0.20
#